data_AF-A0A2A5GLE6-F1
#
_entry.id   AF-A0A2A5GLE6-F1
#
_cell.length_a   1.000
_cell.length_b   1.000
_cell.length_c   1.000
_cell.angle_alpha   90.00
_cell.angle_beta   90.00
_cell.angle_gamma   90.00
#
_symmetry.space_group_name_H-M   'P 1'
#
loop_
_entity.id
_entity.type
_entity.pdbx_description
1 polymer ?
#
loop_
_entity_poly.entity_id
_entity_poly.type
_entity_poly.pdbx_seq_one_letter_code
_entity_poly.pdbx_strand_id
1 'polypeptide(L)'
;MNTQSTNTPFAEVEGAIRSPANPNHFMVVQNVEKRVRMYVGDLLVADTTKALRVIEMSHHAYEPRFYIPGEDILADLTKTDTATHCPLKGDASYFSIDGVEMGWRYTPLEFAHILEGHYSFWGLQIRIVEGE
;
A
#
# COMPACT_ATOMS: atom_id res chain seq x y z
N MET A 1 0.54 37.25 20.21
CA MET A 1 1.57 36.44 19.52
C MET A 1 0.83 35.28 18.85
N ASN A 2 0.58 35.36 17.54
CA ASN A 2 -0.03 34.27 16.78
C ASN A 2 1.05 33.65 15.90
N THR A 3 1.54 32.47 16.29
CA THR A 3 2.32 31.61 15.41
C THR A 3 1.36 31.00 14.39
N GLN A 4 1.21 31.63 13.23
CA GLN A 4 0.66 30.93 12.07
C GLN A 4 1.68 29.84 11.72
N SER A 5 1.37 28.58 11.99
CA SER A 5 2.10 27.46 11.40
C SER A 5 1.99 27.61 9.90
N THR A 6 3.08 28.02 9.25
CA THR A 6 3.17 28.05 7.80
C THR A 6 3.11 26.60 7.34
N ASN A 7 1.98 26.20 6.75
CA ASN A 7 1.81 24.90 6.09
C ASN A 7 2.58 24.92 4.75
N THR A 8 3.88 25.18 4.81
CA THR A 8 4.75 25.18 3.65
C THR A 8 4.78 23.75 3.13
N PRO A 9 4.42 23.51 1.86
CA PRO A 9 4.53 22.19 1.27
C PRO A 9 5.98 21.70 1.34
N PHE A 10 6.18 20.41 1.58
CA PHE A 10 7.44 19.75 1.22
C PHE A 10 7.80 20.13 -0.22
N ALA A 11 9.11 20.23 -0.50
CA ALA A 11 9.59 20.44 -1.86
C ALA A 11 8.91 19.47 -2.84
N GLU A 12 8.74 19.90 -4.09
CA GLU A 12 8.05 19.11 -5.09
C GLU A 12 8.74 17.75 -5.25
N VAL A 13 8.02 16.68 -4.91
CA VAL A 13 8.43 15.30 -5.14
C VAL A 13 7.76 14.87 -6.44
N GLU A 14 8.57 14.63 -7.47
CA GLU A 14 8.11 14.22 -8.79
C GLU A 14 7.23 12.96 -8.70
N GLY A 15 6.09 12.97 -9.38
CA GLY A 15 5.16 11.84 -9.41
C GLY A 15 4.39 11.57 -8.11
N ALA A 16 4.49 12.44 -7.10
CA ALA A 16 3.75 12.27 -5.86
C ALA A 16 2.24 12.48 -6.05
N ILE A 17 1.45 11.50 -5.61
CA ILE A 17 0.00 11.61 -5.47
C ILE A 17 -0.28 12.24 -4.10
N ARG A 18 -0.88 13.44 -4.09
CA ARG A 18 -1.09 14.23 -2.87
C ARG A 18 -2.55 14.21 -2.44
N SER A 19 -2.80 14.22 -1.13
CA SER A 19 -4.13 14.44 -0.60
C SER A 19 -4.58 15.88 -0.92
N PRO A 20 -5.77 16.09 -1.52
CA PRO A 20 -6.30 17.44 -1.74
C PRO A 20 -6.52 18.24 -0.45
N ALA A 21 -6.79 17.55 0.66
CA ALA A 21 -7.03 18.17 1.97
C ALA A 21 -5.73 18.53 2.69
N ASN A 22 -4.62 17.84 2.39
CA ASN A 22 -3.32 18.09 2.99
C ASN A 22 -2.20 17.76 1.99
N PRO A 23 -1.64 18.77 1.30
CA PRO A 23 -0.56 18.55 0.32
C PRO A 23 0.70 17.91 0.92
N ASN A 24 0.91 18.02 2.24
CA ASN A 24 2.03 17.38 2.95
C ASN A 24 1.78 15.90 3.27
N HIS A 25 0.56 15.40 3.03
CA HIS A 25 0.23 13.98 3.07
C HIS A 25 0.15 13.43 1.65
N PHE A 26 1.16 12.67 1.25
CA PHE A 26 1.31 12.19 -0.12
C PHE A 26 1.90 10.79 -0.19
N MET A 27 1.80 10.17 -1.35
CA MET A 27 2.47 8.92 -1.65
C MET A 27 3.21 8.99 -2.98
N VAL A 28 4.33 8.29 -3.05
CA VAL A 28 5.04 7.99 -4.30
C VAL A 28 4.82 6.52 -4.60
N VAL A 29 4.48 6.22 -5.84
CA VAL A 29 4.27 4.86 -6.32
C VAL A 29 5.36 4.54 -7.34
N GLN A 30 6.06 3.43 -7.12
CA GLN A 30 7.17 2.99 -7.96
C GLN A 30 6.88 1.59 -8.49
N ASN A 31 7.08 1.37 -9.79
CA ASN A 31 7.12 0.01 -10.32
C ASN A 31 8.35 -0.72 -9.76
N VAL A 32 8.16 -1.97 -9.36
CA VAL A 32 9.25 -2.83 -8.93
C VAL A 32 9.73 -3.63 -10.14
N GLU A 33 10.89 -3.26 -10.68
CA GLU A 33 11.47 -3.89 -11.88
C GLU A 33 11.93 -5.34 -11.65
N LYS A 34 12.04 -5.74 -10.38
CA LYS A 34 12.46 -7.09 -9.97
C LYS A 34 11.23 -7.94 -9.66
N ARG A 35 11.37 -9.25 -9.83
CA ARG A 35 10.38 -10.22 -9.33
C ARG A 35 10.23 -10.07 -7.81
N VAL A 36 9.00 -10.05 -7.33
CA VAL A 36 8.64 -9.98 -5.92
C VAL A 36 7.93 -11.27 -5.54
N ARG A 37 8.45 -11.96 -4.52
CA ARG A 37 7.80 -13.10 -3.90
C ARG A 37 7.44 -12.78 -2.46
N MET A 38 6.24 -13.14 -2.06
CA MET A 38 5.77 -12.98 -0.68
C MET A 38 5.46 -14.33 -0.08
N TYR A 39 5.93 -14.53 1.15
CA TYR A 39 5.75 -15.75 1.92
C TYR A 39 5.06 -15.45 3.25
N VAL A 40 4.22 -16.38 3.71
CA VAL A 40 3.73 -16.46 5.09
C VAL A 40 4.31 -17.75 5.68
N GLY A 41 5.32 -17.61 6.55
CA GLY A 41 6.17 -18.75 6.90
C GLY A 41 6.86 -19.33 5.67
N ASP A 42 6.57 -20.60 5.36
CA ASP A 42 7.10 -21.31 4.18
C ASP A 42 6.12 -21.33 3.00
N LEU A 43 4.88 -20.84 3.18
CA LEU A 43 3.88 -20.79 2.12
C LEU A 43 4.17 -19.61 1.18
N LEU A 44 4.36 -19.89 -0.11
CA LEU A 44 4.40 -18.86 -1.14
C LEU A 44 2.98 -18.33 -1.39
N VAL A 45 2.73 -17.08 -1.01
CA VAL A 45 1.41 -16.44 -1.08
C VAL A 45 1.25 -15.60 -2.34
N ALA A 46 2.33 -15.05 -2.88
CA ALA A 46 2.31 -14.30 -4.12
C ALA A 46 3.65 -14.35 -4.84
N ASP A 47 3.60 -14.28 -6.17
CA ASP A 47 4.75 -14.24 -7.06
C ASP A 47 4.43 -13.33 -8.26
N THR A 48 5.04 -12.15 -8.32
CA THR A 48 4.72 -11.11 -9.31
C THR A 48 5.97 -10.45 -9.89
N THR A 49 5.89 -9.98 -11.13
CA THR A 49 6.85 -9.04 -11.74
C THR A 49 6.23 -7.65 -11.98
N LYS A 50 5.05 -7.40 -11.40
CA LYS A 50 4.24 -6.19 -11.59
C LYS A 50 3.89 -5.55 -10.25
N ALA A 51 4.70 -5.80 -9.22
CA ALA A 51 4.51 -5.20 -7.92
C ALA A 51 4.72 -3.68 -7.99
N LEU A 52 3.93 -2.97 -7.19
CA LEU A 52 4.12 -1.56 -6.90
C LEU A 52 4.74 -1.43 -5.51
N ARG A 53 5.70 -0.53 -5.35
CA ARG A 53 6.19 -0.06 -4.05
C ARG A 53 5.60 1.31 -3.76
N VAL A 54 4.86 1.41 -2.67
CA VAL A 54 4.23 2.65 -2.23
C VAL A 54 4.99 3.18 -1.02
N ILE A 55 5.48 4.41 -1.15
CA ILE A 55 6.13 5.15 -0.07
C ILE A 55 5.19 6.28 0.32
N GLU A 56 4.66 6.23 1.54
CA GLU A 56 3.75 7.25 2.06
C GLU A 56 4.49 8.19 3.02
N MET A 57 4.20 9.48 2.89
CA MET A 57 4.78 10.57 3.67
C MET A 57 3.68 11.43 4.26
N SER A 58 3.82 11.78 5.53
CA SER A 58 3.04 12.84 6.20
C SER A 58 3.97 13.65 7.11
N HIS A 59 3.58 13.93 8.36
CA HIS A 59 4.48 14.44 9.40
C HIS A 59 5.70 13.52 9.69
N HIS A 60 5.67 12.26 9.24
CA HIS A 60 6.79 11.33 9.22
C HIS A 60 6.68 10.39 8.00
N ALA A 61 7.76 9.67 7.70
CA ALA A 61 7.76 8.62 6.68
C ALA A 61 7.14 7.33 7.23
N TYR A 62 6.19 6.75 6.51
CA TYR A 62 5.67 5.42 6.82
C TYR A 62 6.56 4.34 6.20
N GLU A 63 6.52 3.14 6.75
CA GLU A 63 7.19 1.98 6.15
C GLU A 63 6.68 1.77 4.71
N PRO A 64 7.57 1.62 3.72
CA PRO A 64 7.17 1.28 2.36
C PRO A 64 6.38 -0.03 2.33
N ARG A 65 5.34 -0.07 1.49
CA ARG A 65 4.48 -1.25 1.31
C ARG A 65 4.52 -1.72 -0.14
N PHE A 66 4.53 -3.04 -0.32
CA PHE A 66 4.33 -3.64 -1.64
C PHE A 66 2.84 -3.86 -1.89
N TYR A 67 2.42 -3.50 -3.09
CA TYR A 67 1.09 -3.72 -3.61
C TYR A 67 1.22 -4.70 -4.78
N ILE A 68 0.61 -5.87 -4.62
CA ILE A 68 0.69 -7.01 -5.52
C ILE A 68 -0.64 -7.08 -6.29
N PRO A 69 -0.62 -7.21 -7.63
CA PRO A 69 -1.84 -7.43 -8.39
C PRO A 69 -2.59 -8.67 -7.91
N GLY A 70 -3.91 -8.59 -7.81
CA GLY A 70 -4.73 -9.73 -7.36
C GLY A 70 -4.55 -10.99 -8.21
N GLU A 71 -4.21 -10.86 -9.49
CA GLU A 71 -3.97 -11.98 -10.42
C GLU A 71 -2.70 -12.79 -10.08
N ASP A 72 -1.75 -12.20 -9.35
CA ASP A 72 -0.47 -12.82 -8.98
C ASP A 72 -0.46 -13.35 -7.53
N ILE A 73 -1.62 -13.30 -6.85
CA ILE A 73 -1.81 -13.87 -5.51
C ILE A 73 -2.19 -15.35 -5.66
N LEU A 74 -1.40 -16.21 -5.03
CA LEU A 74 -1.51 -17.66 -5.10
C LEU A 74 -2.32 -18.26 -3.96
N ALA A 75 -2.44 -17.55 -2.84
CA ALA A 75 -3.22 -18.00 -1.68
C ALA A 75 -4.70 -17.63 -1.81
N ASP A 76 -5.55 -18.43 -1.16
CA ASP A 76 -6.97 -18.11 -1.04
C ASP A 76 -7.16 -16.96 -0.04
N LEU A 77 -7.79 -15.87 -0.51
CA LEU A 77 -8.11 -14.71 0.30
C LEU A 77 -9.58 -14.74 0.71
N THR A 78 -9.85 -14.71 2.01
CA THR A 78 -11.21 -14.57 2.53
C THR A 78 -11.43 -13.15 3.02
N LYS A 79 -12.39 -12.43 2.44
CA LYS A 79 -12.75 -11.08 2.90
C LYS A 79 -13.29 -11.12 4.34
N THR A 80 -12.85 -10.20 5.18
CA THR A 80 -13.33 -10.02 6.55
C THR A 80 -14.33 -8.87 6.64
N ASP A 81 -14.99 -8.71 7.79
CA ASP A 81 -15.92 -7.61 8.05
C ASP A 81 -15.21 -6.28 8.36
N THR A 82 -13.87 -6.31 8.50
CA THR A 82 -13.07 -5.11 8.78
C THR A 82 -13.01 -4.22 7.54
N ALA A 83 -13.20 -2.92 7.75
CA ALA A 83 -13.00 -1.89 6.75
C ALA A 83 -12.50 -0.60 7.40
N THR A 84 -11.68 0.17 6.68
CA THR A 84 -11.19 1.48 7.12
C THR A 84 -11.18 2.46 5.96
N HIS A 85 -11.20 3.76 6.26
CA HIS A 85 -11.12 4.81 5.25
C HIS A 85 -9.78 5.56 5.35
N CYS A 86 -9.09 5.71 4.22
CA CYS A 86 -7.88 6.50 4.09
C CYS A 86 -8.14 7.73 3.20
N PRO A 87 -7.92 8.96 3.68
CA PRO A 87 -8.18 10.18 2.90
C PRO A 87 -7.24 10.35 1.68
N LEU A 88 -6.16 9.56 1.60
CA LEU A 88 -5.22 9.56 0.49
C LEU A 88 -5.47 8.39 -0.49
N LYS A 89 -6.07 7.29 -0.05
CA LYS A 89 -6.15 6.05 -0.84
C LYS A 89 -7.57 5.63 -1.15
N GLY A 90 -8.54 5.84 -0.26
CA GLY A 90 -9.90 5.35 -0.39
C GLY A 90 -10.29 4.35 0.70
N ASP A 91 -11.26 3.50 0.42
CA ASP A 91 -11.80 2.53 1.38
C ASP A 91 -11.04 1.21 1.33
N ALA A 92 -10.44 0.80 2.44
CA ALA A 92 -9.77 -0.50 2.56
C ALA A 92 -10.79 -1.59 2.94
N SER A 93 -10.80 -2.67 2.17
CA SER A 93 -11.36 -3.97 2.59
C SER A 93 -10.23 -4.89 3.02
N TYR A 94 -10.47 -5.68 4.06
CA TYR A 94 -9.45 -6.56 4.64
C TYR A 94 -9.72 -8.03 4.34
N PHE A 95 -8.63 -8.81 4.36
CA PHE A 95 -8.62 -10.19 3.92
C PHE A 95 -7.76 -11.04 4.85
N SER A 96 -8.20 -12.28 5.06
CA SER A 96 -7.47 -13.30 5.80
C SER A 96 -6.91 -14.37 4.88
N ILE A 97 -5.80 -14.96 5.33
CA ILE A 97 -5.21 -16.19 4.84
C ILE A 97 -5.25 -17.17 6.01
N ASP A 98 -5.84 -18.35 5.81
CA ASP A 98 -6.04 -19.37 6.85
C ASP A 98 -6.65 -18.82 8.16
N GLY A 99 -7.60 -17.89 8.02
CA GLY A 99 -8.33 -17.29 9.14
C GLY A 99 -7.59 -16.15 9.87
N VAL A 100 -6.37 -15.81 9.47
CA VAL A 100 -5.62 -14.68 10.04
C VAL A 100 -5.71 -13.47 9.11
N GLU A 101 -6.33 -12.39 9.57
CA GLU A 101 -6.43 -11.12 8.83
C GLU A 101 -5.04 -10.48 8.68
N MET A 102 -4.57 -10.38 7.44
CA MET A 102 -3.22 -9.90 7.14
C MET A 102 -3.07 -9.19 5.80
N GLY A 103 -4.14 -9.13 5.00
CA GLY A 103 -4.17 -8.47 3.70
C GLY A 103 -5.20 -7.36 3.67
N TRP A 104 -4.97 -6.37 2.81
CA TRP A 104 -5.97 -5.37 2.46
C TRP A 104 -5.88 -4.98 1.00
N ARG A 105 -6.99 -4.48 0.47
CA ARG A 105 -7.09 -3.84 -0.85
C ARG A 105 -7.94 -2.59 -0.73
N TYR A 106 -7.59 -1.55 -1.50
CA TYR A 106 -8.43 -0.35 -1.61
C TYR A 106 -9.47 -0.47 -2.72
N THR A 107 -10.65 0.06 -2.46
CA THR A 107 -11.46 0.75 -3.48
C THR A 107 -10.92 2.17 -3.55
N PRO A 108 -10.11 2.50 -4.57
CA PRO A 108 -9.31 3.70 -4.55
C PRO A 108 -10.11 4.96 -4.89
N LEU A 109 -9.65 6.10 -4.38
CA LEU A 109 -10.05 7.41 -4.89
C LEU A 109 -9.53 7.60 -6.33
N GLU A 110 -10.15 8.49 -7.10
CA GLU A 110 -9.81 8.72 -8.52
C GLU A 110 -8.30 9.01 -8.73
N PHE A 111 -7.72 9.88 -7.90
CA PHE A 111 -6.30 10.22 -7.98
C PHE A 111 -5.37 9.11 -7.45
N ALA A 112 -5.91 8.06 -6.82
CA ALA A 112 -5.19 6.90 -6.32
C ALA A 112 -5.49 5.61 -7.12
N HIS A 113 -6.11 5.72 -8.31
CA HIS A 113 -6.56 4.59 -9.13
C HIS A 113 -5.45 3.58 -9.50
N ILE A 114 -4.18 3.98 -9.45
CA ILE A 114 -3.04 3.08 -9.67
C ILE A 114 -3.02 1.89 -8.68
N LEU A 115 -3.68 2.01 -7.53
CA LEU A 115 -3.80 0.93 -6.53
C LEU A 115 -5.00 0.00 -6.79
N GLU A 116 -5.83 0.26 -7.81
CA GLU A 116 -6.99 -0.57 -8.14
C GLU A 116 -6.57 -2.02 -8.36
N GLY A 117 -7.32 -2.96 -7.78
CA GLY A 117 -7.04 -4.39 -7.90
C GLY A 117 -5.76 -4.90 -7.23
N HIS A 118 -5.01 -4.04 -6.52
CA HIS A 118 -3.80 -4.44 -5.82
C HIS A 118 -4.04 -4.69 -4.33
N TYR A 119 -3.29 -5.65 -3.78
CA TYR A 119 -3.34 -6.05 -2.39
C TYR A 119 -2.00 -5.77 -1.72
N SER A 120 -2.05 -5.32 -0.48
CA SER A 120 -0.88 -5.21 0.38
C SER A 120 -1.09 -6.05 1.63
N PHE A 121 -0.01 -6.38 2.31
CA PHE A 121 -0.02 -7.31 3.44
C PHE A 121 0.84 -6.84 4.61
N TRP A 122 0.49 -7.26 5.82
CA TRP A 122 1.23 -6.99 7.05
C TRP A 122 1.36 -8.25 7.91
N GLY A 123 2.28 -8.20 8.87
CA GLY A 123 2.39 -9.22 9.91
C GLY A 123 3.82 -9.72 10.04
N LEU A 124 4.19 -10.11 11.27
CA LEU A 124 5.55 -10.56 11.57
C LEU A 124 5.96 -11.85 10.85
N GLN A 125 4.97 -12.63 10.38
CA GLN A 125 5.19 -13.87 9.63
C GLN A 125 5.43 -13.63 8.14
N ILE A 126 5.24 -12.40 7.66
CA ILE A 126 5.40 -12.07 6.25
C ILE A 126 6.86 -11.81 5.93
N ARG A 127 7.33 -12.48 4.89
CA ARG A 127 8.63 -12.25 4.27
C ARG A 127 8.44 -11.91 2.80
N ILE A 128 8.96 -10.76 2.38
CA ILE A 128 8.95 -10.33 0.97
C ILE A 128 10.40 -10.35 0.47
N VAL A 129 10.62 -10.96 -0.69
CA VAL A 129 11.92 -11.06 -1.36
C VAL A 129 11.83 -10.41 -2.73
N GLU A 130 12.84 -9.63 -3.09
CA GLU A 130 12.96 -8.96 -4.38
C GLU A 130 14.16 -9.50 -5.17
N GLY A 131 13.95 -9.91 -6.42
CA GLY A 131 15.01 -10.28 -7.35
C GLY A 131 15.44 -11.75 -7.34
N GLU A 132 14.59 -12.66 -6.84
CA GLU A 132 14.73 -14.11 -7.05
C GLU A 132 14.21 -14.59 -8.41
#